data_AF-A0A8J3VU17-F1
#
_entry.id   AF-A0A8J3VU17-F1
#
_cell.length_a   1.000
_cell.length_b   1.000
_cell.length_c   1.000
_cell.angle_alpha   90.00
_cell.angle_beta   90.00
_cell.angle_gamma   90.00
#
_symmetry.space_group_name_H-M   'P 1'
#
loop_
_entity.id
_entity.type
_entity.pdbx_description
1 polymer ?
#
loop_
_entity_poly.entity_id
_entity_poly.type
_entity_poly.pdbx_seq_one_letter_code
_entity_poly.pdbx_strand_id
1 'polypeptide(L)'
;MSRPSSTAPDAGGRGAGSYRQAAPLSKRPALTARDRHASAPTETHPAGRGQPRLGLAGLTFVIPFFFLLAAALGGAEASLLVLGPLTTFALPVIGMIAFWWQDWPGTGLRSGWSGLVDTLIALAAGTALTVLGQIVVSRFDLRGLFTANAGLGHPPTFPTTIGLGASTFTAILQLTLVCERWPLRRLGRIWSGAAALVVSWAAAVVAYLTLVNLDQVPASMRAAEGLRNPHGPVPAPVYGALLITLGVWQVVIFVVLRGLPFTLIPHQGLRLLAGNLGIAAVTAGSFALLRGVAGWEPGRIDAFGGAVIASGLLVAMLFEGWPATRLPPAPGRTLLFVLVAAVATVVYLALRAYAAQVDFRRATVDDWVALASLNFLALGIVLHVAVWRRWPVVADRPHGASSGASSGGPGGGPAGRPDRRRSGS
;
A
#
# COMPACT_ATOMS: atom_id res chain seq x y z
N MET A 1 26.55 41.81 57.56
CA MET A 1 25.41 40.96 57.14
C MET A 1 25.94 39.89 56.21
N SER A 2 26.02 38.68 56.75
CA SER A 2 26.82 37.56 56.27
C SER A 2 25.97 36.65 55.39
N ARG A 3 26.44 36.32 54.17
CA ARG A 3 25.85 35.26 53.35
C ARG A 3 26.65 33.97 53.52
N PRO A 4 26.02 32.83 53.88
CA PRO A 4 26.72 31.56 53.98
C PRO A 4 26.88 30.88 52.62
N SER A 5 28.06 30.30 52.45
CA SER A 5 28.41 29.25 51.50
C SER A 5 27.62 27.97 51.79
N SER A 6 27.01 27.40 50.76
CA SER A 6 26.36 26.08 50.80
C SER A 6 26.93 25.23 49.68
N THR A 7 27.72 24.25 50.11
CA THR A 7 28.35 23.15 49.39
C THR A 7 27.34 22.25 48.68
N ALA A 8 27.65 21.88 47.43
CA ALA A 8 26.98 20.85 46.66
C ALA A 8 27.44 19.44 47.12
N PRO A 9 26.55 18.42 47.11
CA PRO A 9 26.97 17.04 47.16
C PRO A 9 27.11 16.41 45.77
N ASP A 10 28.24 15.72 45.60
CA ASP A 10 28.57 14.78 44.53
C ASP A 10 27.43 13.78 44.25
N ALA A 11 26.98 13.75 43.01
CA ALA A 11 26.17 12.66 42.47
C ALA A 11 27.05 11.84 41.52
N GLY A 12 27.58 10.73 42.06
CA GLY A 12 28.41 9.76 41.36
C GLY A 12 27.79 9.24 40.06
N GLY A 13 28.61 9.26 39.02
CA GLY A 13 28.33 8.65 37.73
C GLY A 13 28.07 7.15 37.86
N ARG A 14 26.88 6.72 37.43
CA ARG A 14 26.62 5.34 37.01
C ARG A 14 26.37 5.34 35.52
N GLY A 15 27.08 4.45 34.84
CA GLY A 15 27.23 4.39 33.40
C GLY A 15 25.90 4.42 32.65
N ALA A 16 25.75 5.43 31.80
CA ALA A 16 24.84 5.35 30.67
C ALA A 16 25.38 4.25 29.75
N GLY A 17 24.75 3.07 29.84
CA GLY A 17 24.94 2.01 28.88
C GLY A 17 24.80 2.58 27.47
N SER A 18 25.86 2.42 26.69
CA SER A 18 25.88 2.60 25.25
C SER A 18 24.75 1.77 24.64
N TYR A 19 23.56 2.37 24.50
CA TYR A 19 22.59 1.88 23.55
C TYR A 19 23.26 2.04 22.19
N ARG A 20 23.74 0.92 21.63
CA ARG A 20 24.06 0.80 20.21
C ARG A 20 22.97 1.52 19.44
N GLN A 21 23.29 2.70 18.91
CA GLN A 21 22.43 3.42 17.98
C GLN A 21 22.13 2.45 16.84
N ALA A 22 20.91 1.92 16.83
CA ALA A 22 20.43 1.11 15.73
C ALA A 22 20.57 1.95 14.47
N ALA A 23 21.11 1.36 13.39
CA ALA A 23 21.28 2.06 12.14
C ALA A 23 19.96 2.76 11.75
N PRO A 24 19.99 4.06 11.38
CA PRO A 24 18.77 4.77 11.05
C PRO A 24 18.05 4.07 9.91
N LEU A 25 16.74 3.82 10.11
CA LEU A 25 15.88 3.11 9.18
C LEU A 25 15.90 3.81 7.81
N SER A 26 15.85 3.02 6.72
CA SER A 26 15.64 3.58 5.38
C SER A 26 14.33 4.40 5.38
N LYS A 27 14.41 5.64 4.90
CA LYS A 27 13.24 6.51 4.72
C LYS A 27 12.41 5.94 3.56
N ARG A 28 11.08 5.94 3.72
CA ARG A 28 10.17 5.47 2.67
C ARG A 28 10.13 6.46 1.50
N PRO A 29 9.88 5.99 0.26
CA PRO A 29 9.50 6.87 -0.83
C PRO A 29 8.26 7.67 -0.43
N ALA A 30 8.25 8.99 -0.66
CA ALA A 30 7.06 9.81 -0.45
C ALA A 30 5.98 9.41 -1.46
N LEU A 31 4.86 8.85 -0.94
CA LEU A 31 3.76 8.33 -1.76
C LEU A 31 2.78 9.43 -2.17
N THR A 32 2.77 10.57 -1.47
CA THR A 32 2.01 11.77 -1.85
C THR A 32 2.91 13.00 -1.94
N ALA A 33 2.51 13.99 -2.73
CA ALA A 33 3.26 15.25 -2.87
C ALA A 33 3.45 15.99 -1.52
N ARG A 34 2.52 15.82 -0.56
CA ARG A 34 2.56 16.57 0.71
C ARG A 34 3.40 15.91 1.80
N ASP A 35 3.62 14.58 1.75
CA ASP A 35 4.60 13.93 2.64
C ASP A 35 6.02 14.50 2.45
N ARG A 36 6.32 15.10 1.28
CA ARG A 36 7.56 15.84 1.02
C ARG A 36 7.65 17.19 1.74
N HIS A 37 6.52 17.86 1.98
CA HIS A 37 6.50 19.19 2.61
C HIS A 37 6.50 19.11 4.15
N ALA A 38 6.06 17.99 4.74
CA ALA A 38 6.15 17.76 6.18
C ALA A 38 7.56 17.29 6.63
N SER A 39 8.39 16.84 5.68
CA SER A 39 9.81 16.57 5.90
C SER A 39 10.60 17.84 5.59
N ALA A 40 11.46 18.29 6.51
CA ALA A 40 12.23 19.53 6.36
C ALA A 40 12.95 19.65 4.99
N PRO A 41 13.25 20.88 4.49
CA PRO A 41 13.72 21.12 3.12
C PRO A 41 15.10 20.57 2.75
N THR A 42 15.78 19.81 3.62
CA THR A 42 17.24 19.60 3.52
C THR A 42 17.68 18.26 2.95
N GLU A 43 16.79 17.33 2.60
CA GLU A 43 17.21 16.10 1.91
C GLU A 43 16.25 15.76 0.78
N THR A 44 16.47 16.41 -0.37
CA THR A 44 16.17 15.82 -1.67
C THR A 44 16.91 14.49 -1.76
N HIS A 45 16.26 13.38 -1.37
CA HIS A 45 16.63 12.07 -1.92
C HIS A 45 16.57 12.23 -3.44
N PRO A 46 17.70 12.15 -4.18
CA PRO A 46 17.61 12.13 -5.63
C PRO A 46 16.97 10.79 -5.97
N ALA A 47 15.67 10.83 -6.27
CA ALA A 47 14.94 9.71 -6.83
C ALA A 47 15.80 9.14 -7.98
N GLY A 48 16.28 7.90 -7.83
CA GLY A 48 17.06 7.24 -8.86
C GLY A 48 18.56 7.02 -8.62
N ARG A 49 19.17 7.40 -7.49
CA ARG A 49 20.61 7.08 -7.23
C ARG A 49 20.92 5.57 -7.12
N GLY A 50 19.91 4.73 -6.88
CA GLY A 50 20.05 3.26 -6.85
C GLY A 50 19.19 2.51 -7.87
N GLN A 51 18.47 3.23 -8.75
CA GLN A 51 17.62 2.61 -9.77
C GLN A 51 18.40 2.45 -11.08
N PRO A 52 18.29 1.31 -11.79
CA PRO A 52 17.26 0.27 -11.64
C PRO A 52 17.60 -0.85 -10.65
N ARG A 53 18.82 -0.87 -10.07
CA ARG A 53 19.33 -2.00 -9.26
C ARG A 53 18.42 -2.32 -8.07
N LEU A 54 17.93 -1.32 -7.35
CA LEU A 54 17.03 -1.50 -6.21
C LEU A 54 15.68 -2.08 -6.61
N GLY A 55 15.12 -1.64 -7.75
CA GLY A 55 13.88 -2.21 -8.27
C GLY A 55 14.07 -3.68 -8.70
N LEU A 56 15.17 -3.98 -9.39
CA LEU A 56 15.52 -5.34 -9.80
C LEU A 56 15.75 -6.27 -8.59
N ALA A 57 16.44 -5.80 -7.56
CA ALA A 57 16.60 -6.55 -6.33
C ALA A 57 15.26 -6.71 -5.58
N GLY A 58 14.37 -5.73 -5.63
CA GLY A 58 13.02 -5.90 -5.09
C GLY A 58 12.20 -6.97 -5.82
N LEU A 59 12.41 -7.17 -7.13
CA LEU A 59 11.78 -8.26 -7.88
C LEU A 59 12.18 -9.64 -7.36
N THR A 60 13.38 -9.81 -6.78
CA THR A 60 13.78 -11.09 -6.17
C THR A 60 13.00 -11.43 -4.91
N PHE A 61 12.27 -10.47 -4.33
CA PHE A 61 11.28 -10.73 -3.27
C PHE A 61 9.87 -10.88 -3.86
N VAL A 62 9.46 -9.94 -4.71
CA VAL A 62 8.08 -9.87 -5.23
C VAL A 62 7.72 -11.08 -6.07
N ILE A 63 8.63 -11.57 -6.92
CA ILE A 63 8.36 -12.71 -7.81
C ILE A 63 8.21 -14.01 -7.00
N PRO A 64 9.13 -14.39 -6.09
CA PRO A 64 8.92 -15.56 -5.24
C PRO A 64 7.67 -15.45 -4.37
N PHE A 65 7.39 -14.28 -3.80
CA PHE A 65 6.16 -14.05 -3.02
C PHE A 65 4.90 -14.29 -3.87
N PHE A 66 4.88 -13.78 -5.10
CA PHE A 66 3.79 -14.01 -6.04
C PHE A 66 3.57 -15.51 -6.30
N PHE A 67 4.63 -16.25 -6.66
CA PHE A 67 4.53 -17.69 -6.94
C PHE A 67 4.14 -18.49 -5.70
N LEU A 68 4.66 -18.11 -4.53
CA LEU A 68 4.30 -18.71 -3.25
C LEU A 68 2.79 -18.63 -3.04
N LEU A 69 2.18 -17.44 -3.17
CA LEU A 69 0.73 -17.29 -2.99
C LEU A 69 -0.05 -17.98 -4.11
N ALA A 70 0.39 -17.84 -5.36
CA ALA A 70 -0.28 -18.44 -6.53
C ALA A 70 -0.34 -19.97 -6.47
N ALA A 71 0.59 -20.64 -5.76
CA ALA A 71 0.66 -22.10 -5.66
C ALA A 71 0.47 -22.67 -4.24
N ALA A 72 0.31 -21.83 -3.21
CA ALA A 72 0.32 -22.22 -1.79
C ALA A 72 -0.61 -23.38 -1.41
N LEU A 73 -1.79 -23.50 -2.03
CA LEU A 73 -2.83 -24.45 -1.61
C LEU A 73 -3.00 -25.62 -2.59
N GLY A 74 -1.91 -26.03 -3.23
CA GLY A 74 -1.89 -27.17 -4.15
C GLY A 74 -2.32 -26.83 -5.59
N GLY A 75 -2.47 -25.54 -5.91
CA GLY A 75 -2.75 -25.08 -7.27
C GLY A 75 -3.33 -23.66 -7.33
N ALA A 76 -3.37 -23.11 -8.55
CA ALA A 76 -3.83 -21.76 -8.84
C ALA A 76 -5.27 -21.51 -8.43
N GLU A 77 -6.19 -22.44 -8.73
CA GLU A 77 -7.60 -22.32 -8.37
C GLU A 77 -7.81 -22.39 -6.86
N ALA A 78 -7.20 -23.36 -6.17
CA ALA A 78 -7.34 -23.50 -4.73
C ALA A 78 -6.78 -22.30 -3.96
N SER A 79 -5.62 -21.78 -4.40
CA SER A 79 -5.04 -20.54 -3.89
C SER A 79 -5.97 -19.35 -4.10
N LEU A 80 -6.57 -19.21 -5.29
CA LEU A 80 -7.52 -18.15 -5.58
C LEU A 80 -8.74 -18.20 -4.65
N LEU A 81 -9.35 -19.37 -4.49
CA LEU A 81 -10.60 -19.54 -3.72
C LEU A 81 -10.44 -19.21 -2.23
N VAL A 82 -9.27 -19.48 -1.65
CA VAL A 82 -9.00 -19.28 -0.22
C VAL A 82 -8.17 -18.03 0.04
N LEU A 83 -7.02 -17.89 -0.61
CA LEU A 83 -6.13 -16.74 -0.37
C LEU A 83 -6.67 -15.46 -1.00
N GLY A 84 -7.46 -15.53 -2.08
CA GLY A 84 -8.06 -14.36 -2.72
C GLY A 84 -8.83 -13.50 -1.72
N PRO A 85 -9.89 -14.02 -1.06
CA PRO A 85 -10.62 -13.29 -0.03
C PRO A 85 -9.73 -12.82 1.14
N LEU A 86 -8.90 -13.71 1.70
CA LEU A 86 -8.04 -13.39 2.84
C LEU A 86 -7.10 -12.19 2.56
N THR A 87 -6.50 -12.18 1.37
CA THR A 87 -5.61 -11.10 0.94
C THR A 87 -6.39 -9.83 0.60
N THR A 88 -7.57 -9.92 -0.02
CA THR A 88 -8.44 -8.75 -0.27
C THR A 88 -8.77 -8.03 1.04
N PHE A 89 -9.11 -8.77 2.09
CA PHE A 89 -9.42 -8.20 3.40
C PHE A 89 -8.18 -7.78 4.19
N ALA A 90 -7.00 -8.31 3.87
CA ALA A 90 -5.73 -7.83 4.42
C ALA A 90 -5.29 -6.47 3.82
N LEU A 91 -5.64 -6.18 2.56
CA LEU A 91 -5.23 -4.93 1.88
C LEU A 91 -5.62 -3.64 2.64
N PRO A 92 -6.86 -3.48 3.17
CA PRO A 92 -7.19 -2.33 4.01
C PRO A 92 -6.31 -2.20 5.25
N VAL A 93 -5.98 -3.32 5.90
CA VAL A 93 -5.12 -3.33 7.09
C VAL A 93 -3.70 -2.92 6.71
N ILE A 94 -3.18 -3.42 5.59
CA ILE A 94 -1.88 -3.02 5.07
C ILE A 94 -1.88 -1.53 4.70
N GLY A 95 -2.96 -1.03 4.12
CA GLY A 95 -3.14 0.41 3.88
C GLY A 95 -3.12 1.21 5.18
N MET A 96 -3.77 0.72 6.25
CA MET A 96 -3.71 1.34 7.57
C MET A 96 -2.28 1.35 8.13
N ILE A 97 -1.59 0.21 8.14
CA ILE A 97 -0.22 0.08 8.67
C ILE A 97 0.73 0.99 7.90
N ALA A 98 0.68 0.92 6.57
CA ALA A 98 1.53 1.70 5.70
C ALA A 98 1.19 3.19 5.81
N PHE A 99 -0.04 3.60 5.56
CA PHE A 99 -0.32 5.02 5.38
C PHE A 99 -0.68 5.75 6.66
N TRP A 100 -1.29 5.09 7.64
CA TRP A 100 -1.80 5.77 8.84
C TRP A 100 -0.90 5.58 10.05
N TRP A 101 -0.45 4.36 10.29
CA TRP A 101 0.38 4.02 11.45
C TRP A 101 1.87 4.25 11.22
N GLN A 102 2.31 4.43 9.97
CA GLN A 102 3.72 4.64 9.62
C GLN A 102 4.63 3.49 10.13
N ASP A 103 4.19 2.24 9.97
CA ASP A 103 4.81 0.99 10.50
C ASP A 103 4.71 0.80 12.02
N TRP A 104 3.77 1.43 12.73
CA TRP A 104 3.51 1.02 14.12
C TRP A 104 2.65 -0.26 14.12
N PRO A 105 2.95 -1.28 14.95
CA PRO A 105 3.93 -1.31 16.05
C PRO A 105 5.38 -1.60 15.65
N GLY A 106 5.65 -2.03 14.42
CA GLY A 106 6.99 -2.33 13.91
C GLY A 106 8.08 -1.26 14.11
N THR A 107 7.73 0.03 14.22
CA THR A 107 8.67 1.14 14.49
C THR A 107 9.52 0.97 15.75
N GLY A 108 9.10 0.14 16.71
CA GLY A 108 9.88 -0.18 17.91
C GLY A 108 10.87 -1.35 17.74
N LEU A 109 10.88 -2.01 16.59
CA LEU A 109 11.63 -3.25 16.33
C LEU A 109 12.74 -3.05 15.29
N ARG A 110 13.68 -3.99 15.23
CA ARG A 110 14.70 -4.06 14.16
C ARG A 110 14.00 -4.24 12.80
N SER A 111 14.57 -3.70 11.72
CA SER A 111 13.91 -3.61 10.40
C SER A 111 13.36 -4.93 9.83
N GLY A 112 14.02 -6.06 10.07
CA GLY A 112 13.51 -7.38 9.66
C GLY A 112 12.31 -7.85 10.50
N TRP A 113 12.33 -7.56 11.80
CA TRP A 113 11.25 -7.94 12.73
C TRP A 113 10.03 -7.03 12.61
N SER A 114 10.22 -5.75 12.27
CA SER A 114 9.12 -4.82 12.05
C SER A 114 8.23 -5.28 10.90
N GLY A 115 8.84 -5.65 9.77
CA GLY A 115 8.10 -6.14 8.60
C GLY A 115 7.34 -7.44 8.88
N LEU A 116 7.96 -8.37 9.61
CA LEU A 116 7.30 -9.62 10.03
C LEU A 116 6.11 -9.37 10.95
N VAL A 117 6.26 -8.56 11.99
CA VAL A 117 5.17 -8.25 12.94
C VAL A 117 4.01 -7.56 12.23
N ASP A 118 4.29 -6.58 11.37
CA ASP A 118 3.26 -5.88 10.62
C ASP A 118 2.54 -6.82 9.63
N THR A 119 3.27 -7.78 9.04
CA THR A 119 2.67 -8.80 8.16
C THR A 119 1.79 -9.77 8.95
N LEU A 120 2.21 -10.18 10.16
CA LEU A 120 1.40 -11.01 11.04
C LEU A 120 0.12 -10.30 11.51
N ILE A 121 0.21 -9.00 11.82
CA ILE A 121 -0.96 -8.18 12.14
C ILE A 121 -1.91 -8.10 10.94
N ALA A 122 -1.38 -7.84 9.74
CA ALA A 122 -2.17 -7.81 8.51
C ALA A 122 -2.86 -9.15 8.24
N LEU A 123 -2.16 -10.27 8.46
CA LEU A 123 -2.72 -11.61 8.31
C LEU A 123 -3.84 -11.89 9.32
N ALA A 124 -3.60 -11.62 10.61
CA ALA A 124 -4.57 -11.88 11.67
C ALA A 124 -5.82 -11.00 11.51
N ALA A 125 -5.63 -9.69 11.29
CA ALA A 125 -6.73 -8.76 11.10
C ALA A 125 -7.45 -8.99 9.76
N GLY A 126 -6.73 -9.30 8.68
CA GLY A 126 -7.34 -9.66 7.39
C GLY A 126 -8.20 -10.93 7.49
N THR A 127 -7.74 -11.93 8.23
CA THR A 127 -8.53 -13.14 8.53
C THR A 127 -9.79 -12.81 9.32
N ALA A 128 -9.67 -11.99 10.38
CA ALA A 128 -10.81 -11.56 11.17
C ALA A 128 -11.83 -10.74 10.34
N LEU A 129 -11.35 -9.84 9.49
CA LEU A 129 -12.20 -9.09 8.56
C LEU A 129 -12.86 -10.00 7.51
N THR A 130 -12.18 -11.05 7.05
CA THR A 130 -12.78 -12.03 6.14
C THR A 130 -13.92 -12.79 6.81
N VAL A 131 -13.73 -13.21 8.06
CA VAL A 131 -14.79 -13.82 8.89
C VAL A 131 -15.98 -12.87 9.05
N LEU A 132 -15.73 -11.60 9.38
CA LEU A 132 -16.79 -10.60 9.49
C LEU A 132 -17.50 -10.36 8.15
N GLY A 133 -16.75 -10.35 7.04
CA GLY A 133 -17.30 -10.24 5.69
C GLY A 133 -18.21 -11.41 5.35
N GLN A 134 -17.81 -12.63 5.69
CA GLN A 134 -18.64 -13.84 5.51
C GLN A 134 -19.95 -13.76 6.32
N ILE A 135 -19.90 -13.21 7.54
CA ILE A 135 -21.10 -12.98 8.38
C ILE A 135 -22.03 -11.94 7.76
N VAL A 136 -21.49 -10.88 7.15
CA VAL A 136 -22.30 -9.84 6.49
C VAL A 136 -22.97 -10.39 5.23
N VAL A 137 -22.23 -11.11 4.41
CA VAL A 137 -22.69 -11.59 3.10
C VAL A 137 -23.52 -12.88 3.21
N SER A 138 -23.25 -13.71 4.19
CA SER A 138 -23.81 -15.07 4.30
C SER A 138 -23.98 -15.53 5.76
N ARG A 139 -23.42 -16.68 6.12
CA ARG A 139 -23.32 -17.24 7.48
C ARG A 139 -21.85 -17.49 7.84
N PHE A 140 -21.56 -17.47 9.13
CA PHE A 140 -20.24 -17.84 9.64
C PHE A 140 -19.93 -19.30 9.32
N ASP A 141 -18.81 -19.57 8.64
CA ASP A 141 -18.32 -20.92 8.37
C ASP A 141 -16.80 -20.94 8.13
N LEU A 142 -16.05 -21.39 9.15
CA LEU A 142 -14.59 -21.53 9.09
C LEU A 142 -14.13 -22.54 8.04
N ARG A 143 -14.94 -23.56 7.74
CA ARG A 143 -14.58 -24.55 6.73
C ARG A 143 -14.64 -23.92 5.34
N GLY A 144 -15.72 -23.20 5.04
CA GLY A 144 -15.86 -22.40 3.81
C GLY A 144 -14.78 -21.33 3.62
N LEU A 145 -14.15 -20.88 4.71
CA LEU A 145 -13.05 -19.91 4.69
C LEU A 145 -11.71 -20.52 4.24
N PHE A 146 -11.37 -21.72 4.74
CA PHE A 146 -10.02 -22.30 4.56
C PHE A 146 -9.96 -23.53 3.65
N THR A 147 -11.10 -24.02 3.16
CA THR A 147 -11.14 -25.17 2.25
C THR A 147 -11.73 -24.78 0.90
N ALA A 148 -10.91 -24.84 -0.15
CA ALA A 148 -11.32 -24.50 -1.52
C ALA A 148 -12.54 -25.31 -2.00
N ASN A 149 -12.66 -26.55 -1.51
CA ASN A 149 -13.74 -27.49 -1.86
C ASN A 149 -14.51 -27.94 -0.62
N ALA A 150 -15.06 -26.98 0.15
CA ALA A 150 -15.78 -27.28 1.39
C ALA A 150 -17.03 -28.18 1.19
N GLY A 151 -17.62 -28.17 -0.01
CA GLY A 151 -18.82 -28.95 -0.36
C GLY A 151 -20.11 -28.13 -0.27
N LEU A 152 -21.23 -28.76 -0.60
CA LEU A 152 -22.55 -28.12 -0.50
C LEU A 152 -22.87 -27.78 0.96
N GLY A 153 -23.45 -26.60 1.20
CA GLY A 153 -23.77 -26.14 2.55
C GLY A 153 -22.63 -25.42 3.28
N HIS A 154 -21.51 -25.16 2.61
CA HIS A 154 -20.42 -24.34 3.14
C HIS A 154 -20.24 -23.10 2.26
N PRO A 155 -20.69 -21.90 2.68
CA PRO A 155 -20.63 -20.71 1.85
C PRO A 155 -19.18 -20.36 1.50
N PRO A 156 -18.81 -20.35 0.21
CA PRO A 156 -17.47 -19.98 -0.18
C PRO A 156 -17.29 -18.47 0.01
N THR A 157 -16.10 -18.06 0.46
CA THR A 157 -15.77 -16.63 0.56
C THR A 157 -15.52 -16.00 -0.81
N PHE A 158 -15.03 -16.77 -1.78
CA PHE A 158 -14.89 -16.36 -3.16
C PHE A 158 -16.08 -16.87 -4.00
N PRO A 159 -16.64 -16.06 -4.93
CA PRO A 159 -16.36 -14.64 -5.15
C PRO A 159 -17.18 -13.71 -4.24
N THR A 160 -18.09 -14.27 -3.43
CA THR A 160 -19.20 -13.56 -2.79
C THR A 160 -18.78 -12.43 -1.86
N THR A 161 -17.67 -12.57 -1.15
CA THR A 161 -17.18 -11.56 -0.19
C THR A 161 -16.18 -10.57 -0.81
N ILE A 162 -15.71 -10.81 -2.05
CA ILE A 162 -14.69 -9.99 -2.70
C ILE A 162 -15.16 -8.54 -2.88
N GLY A 163 -16.42 -8.34 -3.27
CA GLY A 163 -16.97 -6.99 -3.45
C GLY A 163 -16.90 -6.15 -2.16
N LEU A 164 -17.16 -6.75 -1.00
CA LEU A 164 -17.10 -6.08 0.30
C LEU A 164 -15.65 -5.76 0.71
N GLY A 165 -14.73 -6.69 0.50
CA GLY A 165 -13.31 -6.46 0.78
C GLY A 165 -12.72 -5.38 -0.14
N ALA A 166 -13.03 -5.45 -1.44
CA ALA A 166 -12.60 -4.47 -2.43
C ALA A 166 -13.17 -3.08 -2.14
N SER A 167 -14.44 -2.96 -1.73
CA SER A 167 -15.03 -1.67 -1.37
C SER A 167 -14.43 -1.10 -0.10
N THR A 168 -14.12 -1.94 0.90
CA THR A 168 -13.38 -1.53 2.10
C THR A 168 -12.01 -0.97 1.72
N PHE A 169 -11.27 -1.68 0.86
CA PHE A 169 -9.94 -1.23 0.45
C PHE A 169 -9.99 0.08 -0.34
N THR A 170 -10.93 0.15 -1.28
CA THR A 170 -11.18 1.33 -2.10
C THR A 170 -11.55 2.55 -1.25
N ALA A 171 -12.38 2.35 -0.22
CA ALA A 171 -12.76 3.40 0.72
C ALA A 171 -11.56 3.88 1.55
N ILE A 172 -10.68 2.98 2.01
CA ILE A 172 -9.50 3.41 2.77
C ILE A 172 -8.51 4.13 1.86
N LEU A 173 -8.35 3.73 0.60
CA LEU A 173 -7.55 4.46 -0.39
C LEU A 173 -8.16 5.83 -0.68
N GLN A 174 -9.49 5.94 -0.77
CA GLN A 174 -10.17 7.21 -0.96
C GLN A 174 -9.88 8.16 0.20
N LEU A 175 -10.01 7.68 1.44
CA LEU A 175 -9.68 8.46 2.63
C LEU A 175 -8.19 8.86 2.67
N THR A 176 -7.32 7.94 2.27
CA THR A 176 -5.86 8.12 2.37
C THR A 176 -5.32 9.07 1.30
N LEU A 177 -5.64 8.80 0.04
CA LEU A 177 -5.05 9.42 -1.14
C LEU A 177 -5.83 10.66 -1.56
N VAL A 178 -7.15 10.54 -1.66
CA VAL A 178 -8.01 11.62 -2.19
C VAL A 178 -8.37 12.61 -1.09
N CYS A 179 -8.75 12.11 0.08
CA CYS A 179 -9.11 12.95 1.24
C CYS A 179 -7.90 13.37 2.09
N GLU A 180 -6.67 12.98 1.73
CA GLU A 180 -5.44 13.32 2.47
C GLU A 180 -5.48 12.98 3.96
N ARG A 181 -6.17 11.89 4.32
CA ARG A 181 -6.44 11.43 5.70
C ARG A 181 -7.35 12.36 6.52
N TRP A 182 -7.94 13.37 5.90
CA TRP A 182 -8.91 14.24 6.55
C TRP A 182 -10.30 13.57 6.58
N PRO A 183 -11.07 13.71 7.68
CA PRO A 183 -10.80 14.50 8.90
C PRO A 183 -10.03 13.74 9.99
N LEU A 184 -9.82 12.43 9.82
CA LEU A 184 -9.40 11.51 10.89
C LEU A 184 -7.96 11.70 11.38
N ARG A 185 -7.11 12.40 10.61
CA ARG A 185 -5.70 12.69 10.98
C ARG A 185 -5.54 13.35 12.36
N ARG A 186 -6.57 14.00 12.89
CA ARG A 186 -6.52 14.70 14.20
C ARG A 186 -6.56 13.76 15.41
N LEU A 187 -6.92 12.49 15.24
CA LEU A 187 -7.10 11.54 16.35
C LEU A 187 -5.79 10.95 16.90
N GLY A 188 -4.64 11.40 16.42
CA GLY A 188 -3.34 10.80 16.75
C GLY A 188 -3.02 9.58 15.88
N ARG A 189 -1.76 9.13 15.91
CA ARG A 189 -1.24 8.14 14.95
C ARG A 189 -2.02 6.81 14.97
N ILE A 190 -2.20 6.22 16.13
CA ILE A 190 -2.82 4.88 16.27
C ILE A 190 -4.32 4.97 16.00
N TRP A 191 -5.03 5.86 16.69
CA TRP A 191 -6.48 5.96 16.58
C TRP A 191 -6.95 6.44 15.21
N SER A 192 -6.19 7.30 14.51
CA SER A 192 -6.56 7.72 13.16
C SER A 192 -6.59 6.56 12.18
N GLY A 193 -5.61 5.64 12.23
CA GLY A 193 -5.60 4.46 11.37
C GLY A 193 -6.73 3.49 11.69
N ALA A 194 -6.94 3.18 12.97
CA ALA A 194 -8.03 2.30 13.39
C ALA A 194 -9.41 2.89 13.02
N ALA A 195 -9.61 4.19 13.27
CA ALA A 195 -10.83 4.89 12.88
C ALA A 195 -11.03 4.90 11.36
N ALA A 196 -9.96 5.08 10.57
CA ALA A 196 -10.05 5.02 9.11
C ALA A 196 -10.48 3.64 8.64
N LEU A 197 -9.90 2.57 9.18
CA LEU A 197 -10.29 1.20 8.86
C LEU A 197 -11.75 0.93 9.22
N VAL A 198 -12.20 1.32 10.41
CA VAL A 198 -13.59 1.14 10.88
C VAL A 198 -14.57 1.92 10.02
N VAL A 199 -14.28 3.18 9.70
CA VAL A 199 -15.14 4.02 8.84
C VAL A 199 -15.20 3.45 7.43
N SER A 200 -14.08 3.02 6.85
CA SER A 200 -14.03 2.37 5.53
C SER A 200 -14.81 1.07 5.51
N TRP A 201 -14.70 0.25 6.57
CA TRP A 201 -15.48 -0.98 6.72
C TRP A 201 -16.98 -0.70 6.80
N ALA A 202 -17.39 0.23 7.65
CA ALA A 202 -18.79 0.61 7.81
C ALA A 202 -19.38 1.13 6.49
N ALA A 203 -18.65 2.02 5.79
CA ALA A 203 -19.05 2.53 4.50
C ALA A 203 -19.17 1.42 3.44
N ALA A 204 -18.25 0.46 3.44
CA ALA A 204 -18.26 -0.71 2.57
C ALA A 204 -19.45 -1.63 2.82
N VAL A 205 -19.78 -1.90 4.09
CA VAL A 205 -20.96 -2.69 4.47
C VAL A 205 -22.24 -1.99 4.00
N VAL A 206 -22.36 -0.68 4.24
CA VAL A 206 -23.53 0.11 3.79
C VAL A 206 -23.64 0.08 2.26
N ALA A 207 -22.54 0.33 1.55
CA ALA A 207 -22.52 0.27 0.08
C ALA A 207 -22.89 -1.12 -0.44
N TYR A 208 -22.36 -2.19 0.16
CA TYR A 208 -22.68 -3.56 -0.24
C TYR A 208 -24.17 -3.86 -0.06
N LEU A 209 -24.71 -3.58 1.13
CA LEU A 209 -26.10 -3.86 1.50
C LEU A 209 -27.13 -2.96 0.79
N THR A 210 -26.71 -1.89 0.12
CA THR A 210 -27.62 -0.99 -0.61
C THR A 210 -27.48 -1.09 -2.12
N LEU A 211 -26.28 -1.43 -2.62
CA LEU A 211 -25.99 -1.40 -4.05
C LEU A 211 -25.96 -2.78 -4.69
N VAL A 212 -25.50 -3.81 -3.97
CA VAL A 212 -25.20 -5.10 -4.59
C VAL A 212 -26.46 -5.93 -4.82
N ASN A 213 -26.51 -6.55 -6.00
CA ASN A 213 -27.54 -7.47 -6.43
C ASN A 213 -26.92 -8.83 -6.76
N LEU A 214 -27.49 -9.90 -6.20
CA LEU A 214 -27.07 -11.29 -6.41
C LEU A 214 -28.10 -12.11 -7.21
N ASP A 215 -29.05 -11.50 -7.91
CA ASP A 215 -30.12 -12.19 -8.64
C ASP A 215 -29.60 -13.06 -9.80
N GLN A 216 -28.41 -12.73 -10.32
CA GLN A 216 -27.69 -13.58 -11.28
C GLN A 216 -27.26 -14.94 -10.70
N VAL A 217 -27.19 -15.08 -9.36
CA VAL A 217 -26.90 -16.34 -8.71
C VAL A 217 -28.22 -17.11 -8.52
N PRO A 218 -28.32 -18.36 -9.00
CA PRO A 218 -29.53 -19.17 -8.89
C PRO A 218 -30.08 -19.20 -7.46
N ALA A 219 -31.40 -19.07 -7.29
CA ALA A 219 -32.04 -18.98 -5.98
C ALA A 219 -31.77 -20.20 -5.08
N SER A 220 -31.69 -21.40 -5.68
CA SER A 220 -31.34 -22.63 -4.96
C SER A 220 -29.92 -22.60 -4.38
N MET A 221 -28.96 -22.07 -5.15
CA MET A 221 -27.57 -21.90 -4.71
C MET A 221 -27.48 -20.83 -3.62
N ARG A 222 -28.16 -19.69 -3.79
CA ARG A 222 -28.25 -18.65 -2.76
C ARG A 222 -28.81 -19.18 -1.45
N ALA A 223 -29.88 -19.98 -1.50
CA ALA A 223 -30.48 -20.59 -0.31
C ALA A 223 -29.53 -21.60 0.36
N ALA A 224 -28.89 -22.47 -0.43
CA ALA A 224 -27.97 -23.49 0.07
C ALA A 224 -26.76 -22.86 0.80
N GLU A 225 -26.23 -21.77 0.27
CA GLU A 225 -25.10 -21.03 0.84
C GLU A 225 -25.54 -20.00 1.90
N GLY A 226 -26.84 -19.73 2.03
CA GLY A 226 -27.35 -18.70 2.94
C GLY A 226 -26.91 -17.29 2.55
N LEU A 227 -26.72 -17.03 1.25
CA LEU A 227 -26.34 -15.72 0.74
C LEU A 227 -27.46 -14.72 0.97
N ARG A 228 -27.12 -13.60 1.62
CA ARG A 228 -28.02 -12.46 1.76
C ARG A 228 -27.99 -11.67 0.47
N ASN A 229 -29.13 -11.61 -0.22
CA ASN A 229 -29.28 -10.76 -1.39
C ASN A 229 -29.90 -9.42 -0.96
N PRO A 230 -29.15 -8.31 -1.05
CA PRO A 230 -29.69 -7.01 -0.68
C PRO A 230 -30.70 -6.47 -1.69
N HIS A 231 -30.82 -7.08 -2.88
CA HIS A 231 -31.67 -6.61 -3.98
C HIS A 231 -31.38 -5.16 -4.40
N GLY A 232 -30.09 -4.77 -4.35
CA GLY A 232 -29.65 -3.47 -4.82
C GLY A 232 -29.79 -3.30 -6.34
N PRO A 233 -29.49 -2.09 -6.86
CA PRO A 233 -29.55 -1.79 -8.29
C PRO A 233 -28.37 -2.30 -9.13
N VAL A 234 -27.26 -2.75 -8.53
CA VAL A 234 -26.01 -3.06 -9.24
C VAL A 234 -25.68 -4.55 -9.15
N PRO A 235 -25.62 -5.29 -10.28
CA PRO A 235 -25.14 -6.67 -10.28
C PRO A 235 -23.74 -6.80 -9.69
N ALA A 236 -23.49 -7.82 -8.87
CA ALA A 236 -22.21 -7.99 -8.16
C ALA A 236 -20.94 -7.90 -9.05
N PRO A 237 -20.88 -8.47 -10.28
CA PRO A 237 -19.71 -8.33 -11.14
C PRO A 237 -19.51 -6.88 -11.60
N VAL A 238 -20.61 -6.17 -11.88
CA VAL A 238 -20.56 -4.75 -12.25
C VAL A 238 -20.05 -3.91 -11.08
N TYR A 239 -20.45 -4.25 -9.85
CA TYR A 239 -19.95 -3.60 -8.64
C TYR A 239 -18.42 -3.77 -8.49
N GLY A 240 -17.90 -4.99 -8.68
CA GLY A 240 -16.45 -5.25 -8.71
C GLY A 240 -15.72 -4.41 -9.76
N ALA A 241 -16.22 -4.45 -11.00
CA ALA A 241 -15.64 -3.72 -12.13
C ALA A 241 -15.71 -2.18 -11.99
N LEU A 242 -16.67 -1.64 -11.25
CA LEU A 242 -16.70 -0.23 -10.88
C LEU A 242 -15.61 0.11 -9.85
N LEU A 243 -15.48 -0.72 -8.80
CA LEU A 243 -14.48 -0.53 -7.75
C LEU A 243 -13.06 -0.64 -8.31
N ILE A 244 -12.78 -1.61 -9.18
CA ILE A 244 -11.45 -1.74 -9.78
C ILE A 244 -11.11 -0.53 -10.65
N THR A 245 -12.09 -0.03 -11.42
CA THR A 245 -11.90 1.14 -12.27
C THR A 245 -11.61 2.37 -11.41
N LEU A 246 -12.29 2.51 -10.27
CA LEU A 246 -11.98 3.56 -9.29
C LEU A 246 -10.56 3.40 -8.73
N GLY A 247 -10.18 2.17 -8.34
CA GLY A 247 -8.84 1.85 -7.84
C GLY A 247 -7.74 2.16 -8.86
N VAL A 248 -7.96 1.87 -10.15
CA VAL A 248 -7.03 2.23 -11.23
C VAL A 248 -6.76 3.72 -11.21
N TRP A 249 -7.80 4.56 -11.18
CA TRP A 249 -7.62 6.01 -11.18
C TRP A 249 -7.05 6.55 -9.87
N GLN A 250 -7.37 5.94 -8.72
CA GLN A 250 -6.71 6.26 -7.46
C GLN A 250 -5.19 6.03 -7.56
N VAL A 251 -4.76 4.88 -8.09
CA VAL A 251 -3.32 4.57 -8.25
C VAL A 251 -2.67 5.45 -9.31
N VAL A 252 -3.27 5.58 -10.49
CA VAL A 252 -2.72 6.37 -11.60
C VAL A 252 -2.54 7.83 -11.17
N ILE A 253 -3.57 8.46 -10.61
CA ILE A 253 -3.51 9.88 -10.26
C ILE A 253 -2.63 10.09 -9.02
N PHE A 254 -2.89 9.37 -7.93
CA PHE A 254 -2.27 9.72 -6.65
C PHE A 254 -0.94 9.04 -6.40
N VAL A 255 -0.66 7.89 -7.03
CA VAL A 255 0.62 7.17 -6.89
C VAL A 255 1.53 7.44 -8.09
N VAL A 256 1.08 7.14 -9.31
CA VAL A 256 1.91 7.30 -10.53
C VAL A 256 2.16 8.77 -10.84
N LEU A 257 1.11 9.59 -10.87
CA LEU A 257 1.19 11.03 -11.12
C LEU A 257 1.41 11.87 -9.86
N ARG A 258 1.52 11.24 -8.70
CA ARG A 258 1.81 11.88 -7.40
C ARG A 258 0.80 12.97 -7.02
N GLY A 259 -0.46 12.79 -7.39
CA GLY A 259 -1.59 13.66 -7.05
C GLY A 259 -1.90 14.76 -8.06
N LEU A 260 -1.21 14.80 -9.21
CA LEU A 260 -1.54 15.73 -10.29
C LEU A 260 -2.84 15.33 -11.01
N PRO A 261 -3.67 16.30 -11.43
CA PRO A 261 -3.44 17.75 -11.35
C PRO A 261 -3.84 18.38 -10.01
N PHE A 262 -4.49 17.63 -9.11
CA PHE A 262 -5.11 18.16 -7.90
C PHE A 262 -4.13 18.85 -6.94
N THR A 263 -2.86 18.42 -6.90
CA THR A 263 -1.82 19.08 -6.09
C THR A 263 -1.55 20.53 -6.48
N LEU A 264 -1.97 20.97 -7.67
CA LEU A 264 -1.86 22.36 -8.11
C LEU A 264 -2.90 23.27 -7.42
N ILE A 265 -3.93 22.70 -6.79
CA ILE A 265 -4.96 23.46 -6.07
C ILE A 265 -4.44 23.73 -4.65
N PRO A 266 -4.14 24.99 -4.28
CA PRO A 266 -3.55 25.30 -2.98
C PRO A 266 -4.54 25.10 -1.82
N HIS A 267 -5.80 25.47 -2.02
CA HIS A 267 -6.84 25.40 -1.00
C HIS A 267 -7.26 23.95 -0.74
N GLN A 268 -7.12 23.48 0.50
CA GLN A 268 -7.37 22.09 0.85
C GLN A 268 -8.80 21.66 0.52
N GLY A 269 -9.82 22.41 0.98
CA GLY A 269 -11.23 22.06 0.72
C GLY A 269 -11.56 21.87 -0.76
N LEU A 270 -11.21 22.85 -1.61
CA LEU A 270 -11.37 22.76 -3.06
C LEU A 270 -10.57 21.61 -3.68
N ARG A 271 -9.36 21.34 -3.19
CA ARG A 271 -8.56 20.21 -3.67
C ARG A 271 -9.22 18.87 -3.36
N LEU A 272 -9.72 18.69 -2.14
CA LEU A 272 -10.44 17.46 -1.75
C LEU A 272 -11.70 17.28 -2.58
N LEU A 273 -12.48 18.37 -2.77
CA LEU A 273 -13.69 18.34 -3.59
C LEU A 273 -13.37 17.98 -5.05
N ALA A 274 -12.40 18.69 -5.66
CA ALA A 274 -11.97 18.44 -7.02
C ALA A 274 -11.39 17.03 -7.21
N GLY A 275 -10.62 16.53 -6.23
CA GLY A 275 -10.09 15.16 -6.24
C GLY A 275 -11.20 14.11 -6.22
N ASN A 276 -12.21 14.27 -5.35
CA ASN A 276 -13.33 13.34 -5.26
C ASN A 276 -14.19 13.37 -6.53
N LEU A 277 -14.59 14.56 -7.00
CA LEU A 277 -15.37 14.72 -8.23
C LEU A 277 -14.60 14.23 -9.46
N GLY A 278 -13.30 14.54 -9.53
CA GLY A 278 -12.43 14.12 -10.61
C GLY A 278 -12.32 12.61 -10.69
N ILE A 279 -12.02 11.93 -9.57
CA ILE A 279 -11.94 10.46 -9.51
C ILE A 279 -13.29 9.83 -9.88
N ALA A 280 -14.40 10.34 -9.35
CA ALA A 280 -15.73 9.84 -9.70
C ALA A 280 -16.02 9.99 -11.20
N ALA A 281 -15.75 11.16 -11.77
CA ALA A 281 -15.98 11.46 -13.19
C ALA A 281 -15.13 10.57 -14.12
N VAL A 282 -13.82 10.45 -13.87
CA VAL A 282 -12.95 9.62 -14.72
C VAL A 282 -13.28 8.14 -14.58
N THR A 283 -13.71 7.70 -13.40
CA THR A 283 -14.16 6.32 -13.15
C THR A 283 -15.42 6.03 -13.94
N ALA A 284 -16.45 6.86 -13.79
CA ALA A 284 -17.72 6.70 -14.50
C ALA A 284 -17.51 6.74 -16.02
N GLY A 285 -16.73 7.71 -16.52
CA GLY A 285 -16.42 7.83 -17.94
C GLY A 285 -15.64 6.63 -18.50
N SER A 286 -14.62 6.16 -17.78
CA SER A 286 -13.83 5.01 -18.21
C SER A 286 -14.64 3.71 -18.17
N PHE A 287 -15.43 3.52 -17.12
CA PHE A 287 -16.30 2.35 -17.01
C PHE A 287 -17.35 2.33 -18.13
N ALA A 288 -18.01 3.48 -18.38
CA ALA A 288 -18.97 3.61 -19.47
C ALA A 288 -18.33 3.36 -20.84
N LEU A 289 -17.11 3.83 -21.06
CA LEU A 289 -16.35 3.57 -22.29
C LEU A 289 -16.04 2.08 -22.44
N LEU A 290 -15.47 1.44 -21.43
CA LEU A 290 -15.10 0.02 -21.49
C LEU A 290 -16.32 -0.89 -21.62
N ARG A 291 -17.36 -0.65 -20.82
CA ARG A 291 -18.56 -1.51 -20.77
C ARG A 291 -19.52 -1.23 -21.92
N GLY A 292 -19.78 0.04 -22.20
CA GLY A 292 -20.80 0.49 -23.14
C GLY A 292 -20.31 0.62 -24.58
N VAL A 293 -19.08 1.12 -24.79
CA VAL A 293 -18.53 1.32 -26.14
C VAL A 293 -17.69 0.14 -26.58
N ALA A 294 -16.75 -0.33 -25.75
CA ALA A 294 -15.88 -1.45 -26.09
C ALA A 294 -16.53 -2.83 -25.82
N GLY A 295 -17.69 -2.86 -25.16
CA GLY A 295 -18.43 -4.09 -24.89
C GLY A 295 -17.73 -5.06 -23.94
N TRP A 296 -16.80 -4.59 -23.10
CA TRP A 296 -16.04 -5.47 -22.21
C TRP A 296 -16.93 -6.04 -21.10
N GLU A 297 -16.76 -7.33 -20.82
CA GLU A 297 -17.37 -7.98 -19.68
C GLU A 297 -16.73 -7.52 -18.37
N PRO A 298 -17.48 -7.47 -17.25
CA PRO A 298 -16.95 -7.02 -15.96
C PRO A 298 -15.67 -7.75 -15.53
N GLY A 299 -15.62 -9.08 -15.68
CA GLY A 299 -14.42 -9.87 -15.34
C GLY A 299 -13.18 -9.42 -16.12
N ARG A 300 -13.31 -9.08 -17.40
CA ARG A 300 -12.20 -8.55 -18.20
C ARG A 300 -11.74 -7.18 -17.71
N ILE A 301 -12.68 -6.33 -17.28
CA ILE A 301 -12.38 -5.02 -16.68
C ILE A 301 -11.60 -5.23 -15.36
N ASP A 302 -12.03 -6.18 -14.52
CA ASP A 302 -11.33 -6.57 -13.29
C ASP A 302 -9.90 -7.06 -13.56
N ALA A 303 -9.75 -7.99 -14.49
CA ALA A 303 -8.46 -8.57 -14.85
C ALA A 303 -7.47 -7.53 -15.38
N PHE A 304 -7.93 -6.69 -16.32
CA PHE A 304 -7.10 -5.63 -16.89
C PHE A 304 -6.80 -4.52 -15.87
N GLY A 305 -7.81 -4.09 -15.11
CA GLY A 305 -7.67 -3.08 -14.07
C GLY A 305 -6.69 -3.50 -12.97
N GLY A 306 -6.73 -4.78 -12.57
CA GLY A 306 -5.76 -5.35 -11.65
C GLY A 306 -4.32 -5.31 -12.17
N ALA A 307 -4.12 -5.66 -13.44
CA ALA A 307 -2.80 -5.56 -14.09
C ALA A 307 -2.30 -4.12 -14.17
N VAL A 308 -3.19 -3.15 -14.45
CA VAL A 308 -2.86 -1.72 -14.46
C VAL A 308 -2.45 -1.23 -13.07
N ILE A 309 -3.17 -1.59 -12.01
CA ILE A 309 -2.83 -1.23 -10.63
C ILE A 309 -1.46 -1.82 -10.26
N ALA A 310 -1.27 -3.13 -10.46
CA ALA A 310 -0.01 -3.80 -10.12
C ALA A 310 1.18 -3.17 -10.86
N SER A 311 1.01 -2.86 -12.14
CA SER A 311 2.03 -2.21 -12.98
C SER A 311 2.29 -0.77 -12.55
N GLY A 312 1.25 -0.04 -12.15
CA GLY A 312 1.35 1.29 -11.56
C GLY A 312 2.22 1.28 -10.30
N LEU A 313 1.97 0.34 -9.38
CA LEU A 313 2.78 0.18 -8.18
C LEU A 313 4.20 -0.29 -8.49
N LEU A 314 4.37 -1.19 -9.47
CA LEU A 314 5.68 -1.67 -9.89
C LEU A 314 6.54 -0.50 -10.40
N VAL A 315 6.03 0.25 -11.36
CA VAL A 315 6.74 1.38 -11.98
C VAL A 315 6.94 2.51 -10.96
N ALA A 316 5.90 2.92 -10.24
CA ALA A 316 5.94 4.11 -9.39
C ALA A 316 6.53 3.88 -7.99
N MET A 317 6.36 2.69 -7.40
CA MET A 317 6.87 2.36 -6.07
C MET A 317 8.14 1.50 -6.13
N LEU A 318 8.13 0.37 -6.83
CA LEU A 318 9.29 -0.53 -6.84
C LEU A 318 10.50 0.11 -7.55
N PHE A 319 10.26 0.65 -8.75
CA PHE A 319 11.26 1.35 -9.57
C PHE A 319 11.30 2.88 -9.36
N GLU A 320 10.45 3.42 -8.47
CA GLU A 320 10.41 4.86 -8.12
C GLU A 320 10.21 5.82 -9.31
N GLY A 321 9.60 5.32 -10.38
CA GLY A 321 9.37 6.05 -11.63
C GLY A 321 10.60 6.15 -12.53
N TRP A 322 11.63 5.34 -12.31
CA TRP A 322 12.75 5.24 -13.25
C TRP A 322 12.31 4.57 -14.57
N PRO A 323 12.83 5.00 -15.74
CA PRO A 323 13.75 6.12 -15.97
C PRO A 323 13.06 7.49 -16.11
N ALA A 324 11.74 7.55 -16.10
CA ALA A 324 10.96 8.77 -16.32
C ALA A 324 11.29 9.94 -15.37
N THR A 325 11.73 9.66 -14.14
CA THR A 325 12.19 10.69 -13.20
C THR A 325 13.46 11.42 -13.64
N ARG A 326 14.20 10.90 -14.63
CA ARG A 326 15.39 11.56 -15.22
C ARG A 326 15.03 12.57 -16.31
N LEU A 327 13.77 12.59 -16.76
CA LEU A 327 13.30 13.48 -17.82
C LEU A 327 12.64 14.74 -17.23
N PRO A 328 12.50 15.81 -18.04
CA PRO A 328 11.67 16.95 -17.67
C PRO A 328 10.22 16.53 -17.34
N PRO A 329 9.46 17.35 -16.58
CA PRO A 329 8.19 16.93 -16.00
C PRO A 329 7.15 16.39 -17.00
N ALA A 330 6.96 17.05 -18.15
CA ALA A 330 6.01 16.62 -19.16
C ALA A 330 6.42 15.29 -19.84
N PRO A 331 7.60 15.16 -20.47
CA PRO A 331 8.02 13.91 -21.09
C PRO A 331 8.19 12.77 -20.08
N GLY A 332 8.62 13.07 -18.84
CA GLY A 332 8.69 12.09 -17.76
C GLY A 332 7.31 11.51 -17.42
N ARG A 333 6.26 12.34 -17.34
CA ARG A 333 4.89 11.85 -17.09
C ARG A 333 4.37 11.00 -18.25
N THR A 334 4.59 11.44 -19.49
CA THR A 334 4.22 10.65 -20.67
C THR A 334 4.91 9.30 -20.66
N LEU A 335 6.21 9.25 -20.35
CA LEU A 335 6.95 8.00 -20.25
C LEU A 335 6.44 7.11 -19.10
N LEU A 336 6.06 7.68 -17.95
CA LEU A 336 5.43 6.88 -16.87
C LEU A 336 4.15 6.20 -17.35
N PHE A 337 3.27 6.93 -18.04
CA PHE A 337 2.05 6.35 -18.60
C PHE A 337 2.33 5.23 -19.60
N VAL A 338 3.26 5.47 -20.53
CA VAL A 338 3.66 4.47 -21.52
C VAL A 338 4.24 3.23 -20.85
N LEU A 339 5.09 3.40 -19.83
CA LEU A 339 5.66 2.27 -19.08
C LEU A 339 4.59 1.50 -18.31
N VAL A 340 3.68 2.19 -17.61
CA VAL A 340 2.58 1.53 -16.90
C VAL A 340 1.69 0.77 -17.87
N ALA A 341 1.33 1.37 -19.01
CA ALA A 341 0.52 0.70 -20.03
C ALA A 341 1.24 -0.52 -20.62
N ALA A 342 2.50 -0.38 -21.02
CA ALA A 342 3.28 -1.48 -21.60
C ALA A 342 3.45 -2.64 -20.61
N VAL A 343 3.82 -2.34 -19.36
CA VAL A 343 3.96 -3.36 -18.30
C VAL A 343 2.61 -3.98 -17.98
N ALA A 344 1.52 -3.21 -17.92
CA ALA A 344 0.18 -3.75 -17.68
C ALA A 344 -0.26 -4.71 -18.78
N THR A 345 -0.01 -4.37 -20.05
CA THR A 345 -0.27 -5.27 -21.17
C THR A 345 0.55 -6.56 -21.05
N VAL A 346 1.85 -6.46 -20.77
CA VAL A 346 2.71 -7.65 -20.61
C VAL A 346 2.26 -8.52 -19.43
N VAL A 347 1.99 -7.92 -18.27
CA VAL A 347 1.51 -8.63 -17.07
C VAL A 347 0.16 -9.29 -17.35
N TYR A 348 -0.79 -8.56 -17.93
CA TYR A 348 -2.11 -9.10 -18.28
C TYR A 348 -2.00 -10.30 -19.23
N LEU A 349 -1.24 -10.16 -20.33
CA LEU A 349 -1.08 -11.22 -21.31
C LEU A 349 -0.32 -12.43 -20.74
N ALA A 350 0.73 -12.21 -19.96
CA ALA A 350 1.49 -13.30 -19.34
C ALA A 350 0.66 -14.09 -18.33
N LEU A 351 -0.06 -13.38 -17.45
CA LEU A 351 -0.97 -14.00 -16.49
C LEU A 351 -2.10 -14.75 -17.21
N ARG A 352 -2.72 -14.14 -18.21
CA ARG A 352 -3.78 -14.79 -18.99
C ARG A 352 -3.28 -16.03 -19.73
N ALA A 353 -2.07 -15.97 -20.31
CA ALA A 353 -1.46 -17.11 -21.00
C ALA A 353 -1.18 -18.28 -20.05
N TYR A 354 -0.72 -18.00 -18.83
CA TYR A 354 -0.57 -19.01 -17.78
C TYR A 354 -1.93 -19.58 -17.36
N ALA A 355 -2.91 -18.71 -17.07
CA ALA A 355 -4.24 -19.11 -16.63
C ALA A 355 -4.97 -19.98 -17.66
N ALA A 356 -4.74 -19.74 -18.95
CA ALA A 356 -5.31 -20.56 -20.02
C ALA A 356 -4.82 -22.03 -20.00
N GLN A 357 -3.75 -22.34 -19.26
CA GLN A 357 -3.22 -23.69 -19.08
C GLN A 357 -3.78 -24.39 -17.83
N VAL A 358 -4.57 -23.70 -17.02
CA VAL A 358 -5.15 -24.21 -15.77
C VAL A 358 -6.62 -24.57 -15.98
N ASP A 359 -7.01 -25.78 -15.57
CA ASP A 359 -8.42 -26.23 -15.54
C ASP A 359 -9.14 -25.59 -14.36
N PHE A 360 -9.75 -24.41 -14.57
CA PHE A 360 -10.58 -23.76 -13.55
C PHE A 360 -12.02 -24.30 -13.60
N ARG A 361 -12.51 -24.79 -12.45
CA ARG A 361 -13.85 -25.38 -12.35
C ARG A 361 -14.89 -24.48 -11.71
N ARG A 362 -14.46 -23.56 -10.85
CA ARG A 362 -15.30 -22.67 -10.01
C ARG A 362 -14.95 -21.19 -10.16
N ALA A 363 -13.89 -20.89 -10.91
CA ALA A 363 -13.44 -19.55 -11.20
C ALA A 363 -13.18 -19.41 -12.70
N THR A 364 -13.01 -18.18 -13.16
CA THR A 364 -12.63 -17.90 -14.54
C THR A 364 -11.15 -17.52 -14.63
N VAL A 365 -10.63 -17.55 -15.86
CA VAL A 365 -9.30 -17.01 -16.17
C VAL A 365 -9.18 -15.55 -15.74
N ASP A 366 -10.20 -14.74 -15.99
CA ASP A 366 -10.19 -13.32 -15.64
C ASP A 366 -10.21 -13.11 -14.12
N ASP A 367 -10.96 -13.93 -13.35
CA ASP A 367 -10.92 -13.90 -11.89
C ASP A 367 -9.50 -14.15 -11.35
N TRP A 368 -8.81 -15.14 -11.94
CA TRP A 368 -7.44 -15.45 -11.57
C TRP A 368 -6.47 -14.33 -11.92
N VAL A 369 -6.57 -13.75 -13.12
CA VAL A 369 -5.71 -12.63 -13.51
C VAL A 369 -5.93 -11.43 -12.61
N ALA A 370 -7.18 -11.11 -12.27
CA ALA A 370 -7.52 -10.00 -11.37
C ALA A 370 -6.90 -10.20 -9.98
N LEU A 371 -7.12 -11.36 -9.35
CA LEU A 371 -6.58 -11.65 -8.03
C LEU A 371 -5.06 -11.82 -8.04
N ALA A 372 -4.48 -12.51 -9.02
CA ALA A 372 -3.04 -12.69 -9.10
C ALA A 372 -2.32 -11.34 -9.25
N SER A 373 -2.85 -10.43 -10.07
CA SER A 373 -2.27 -9.09 -10.24
C SER A 373 -2.45 -8.21 -9.00
N LEU A 374 -3.64 -8.14 -8.41
CA LEU A 374 -3.90 -7.27 -7.25
C LEU A 374 -3.38 -7.85 -5.94
N ASN A 375 -3.79 -9.06 -5.64
CA ASN A 375 -3.68 -9.62 -4.31
C ASN A 375 -2.39 -10.39 -4.09
N PHE A 376 -1.70 -10.79 -5.15
CA PHE A 376 -0.39 -11.43 -5.03
C PHE A 376 0.71 -10.47 -5.45
N LEU A 377 0.66 -9.95 -6.68
CA LEU A 377 1.70 -9.08 -7.21
C LEU A 377 1.70 -7.68 -6.57
N ALA A 378 0.56 -6.96 -6.62
CA ALA A 378 0.47 -5.62 -6.05
C ALA A 378 0.65 -5.64 -4.52
N LEU A 379 0.06 -6.63 -3.84
CA LEU A 379 0.31 -6.90 -2.43
C LEU A 379 1.79 -7.10 -2.12
N GLY A 380 2.49 -7.96 -2.88
CA GLY A 380 3.92 -8.21 -2.70
C GLY A 380 4.76 -6.95 -2.86
N ILE A 381 4.42 -6.09 -3.82
CA ILE A 381 5.08 -4.78 -4.00
C ILE A 381 4.86 -3.88 -2.78
N VAL A 382 3.63 -3.77 -2.29
CA VAL A 382 3.30 -2.94 -1.12
C VAL A 382 3.96 -3.47 0.15
N LEU A 383 3.89 -4.79 0.39
CA LEU A 383 4.58 -5.41 1.53
C LEU A 383 6.07 -5.14 1.46
N HIS A 384 6.72 -5.39 0.33
CA HIS A 384 8.15 -5.16 0.18
C HIS A 384 8.54 -3.70 0.40
N VAL A 385 7.87 -2.77 -0.28
CA VAL A 385 8.29 -1.35 -0.30
C VAL A 385 7.78 -0.58 0.92
N ALA A 386 6.51 -0.75 1.29
CA ALA A 386 5.85 0.09 2.28
C ALA A 386 5.92 -0.48 3.70
N VAL A 387 5.86 -1.80 3.86
CA VAL A 387 5.89 -2.46 5.17
C VAL A 387 7.31 -2.90 5.54
N TRP A 388 7.99 -3.61 4.64
CA TRP A 388 9.34 -4.14 4.85
C TRP A 388 10.44 -3.15 4.51
N ARG A 389 10.10 -1.97 3.98
CA ARG A 389 11.03 -0.86 3.65
C ARG A 389 12.21 -1.31 2.78
N ARG A 390 11.90 -2.19 1.81
CA ARG A 390 12.82 -2.86 0.88
C ARG A 390 13.71 -3.95 1.50
N TRP A 391 13.57 -4.29 2.78
CA TRP A 391 14.29 -5.42 3.37
C TRP A 391 13.91 -6.74 2.64
N PRO A 392 14.87 -7.67 2.41
CA PRO A 392 16.28 -7.66 2.84
C PRO A 392 17.25 -6.84 1.96
N VAL A 393 16.76 -6.17 0.93
CA VAL A 393 17.57 -5.37 0.00
C VAL A 393 17.89 -4.01 0.60
N VAL A 394 19.09 -3.85 1.16
CA VAL A 394 19.58 -2.56 1.65
C VAL A 394 20.31 -1.85 0.51
N ALA A 395 20.00 -0.57 0.28
CA ALA A 395 20.81 0.25 -0.62
C ALA A 395 22.18 0.48 0.02
N ASP A 396 23.26 0.08 -0.67
CA ASP A 396 24.63 0.37 -0.24
C ASP A 396 24.77 1.88 -0.02
N ARG A 397 25.15 2.26 1.21
CA ARG A 397 25.63 3.62 1.45
C ARG A 397 27.00 3.74 0.76
N PRO A 398 27.30 4.83 0.06
CA PRO A 398 28.66 5.08 -0.38
C PRO A 398 29.58 5.04 0.84
N HIS A 399 30.50 4.07 0.87
CA HIS A 399 31.59 4.01 1.84
C HIS A 399 32.53 5.18 1.55
N GLY A 400 32.39 6.27 2.32
CA GLY A 400 33.22 7.44 2.09
C GLY A 400 32.92 8.61 3.02
N ALA A 401 32.89 8.39 4.34
CA ALA A 401 33.00 9.46 5.33
C ALA A 401 33.28 8.91 6.74
N SER A 402 34.27 8.02 6.90
CA SER A 402 34.80 7.69 8.23
C SER A 402 36.16 7.03 8.13
N SER A 403 37.24 7.81 8.17
CA SER A 403 38.50 7.52 8.89
C SER A 403 39.59 8.53 8.52
N GLY A 404 40.22 9.10 9.54
CA GLY A 404 41.30 10.10 9.43
C GLY A 404 41.09 11.26 10.41
N ALA A 405 40.78 10.99 11.68
CA ALA A 405 41.77 10.83 12.75
C ALA A 405 42.22 12.18 13.35
N SER A 406 41.47 12.59 14.38
CA SER A 406 41.98 13.39 15.49
C SER A 406 43.20 12.70 16.10
N SER A 407 44.35 13.38 16.10
CA SER A 407 45.44 13.10 17.05
C SER A 407 45.68 14.38 17.85
N GLY A 408 45.51 14.28 19.17
CA GLY A 408 45.75 15.37 20.11
C GLY A 408 46.95 15.04 21.02
N GLY A 409 47.94 15.94 20.98
CA GLY A 409 48.88 16.35 22.06
C GLY A 409 49.94 15.34 22.55
N PRO A 410 50.89 15.76 23.44
CA PRO A 410 51.21 17.10 23.94
C PRO A 410 52.72 17.44 24.01
N GLY A 411 53.10 18.73 24.17
CA GLY A 411 54.40 19.10 24.77
C GLY A 411 55.09 20.37 24.24
N GLY A 412 55.47 21.27 25.14
CA GLY A 412 56.68 22.09 24.96
C GLY A 412 56.56 23.63 24.97
N GLY A 413 56.34 24.23 26.14
CA GLY A 413 57.13 25.39 26.63
C GLY A 413 56.90 26.80 26.07
N PRO A 414 57.35 27.85 26.81
CA PRO A 414 56.79 29.21 26.75
C PRO A 414 57.69 30.24 26.06
N ALA A 415 57.13 31.25 25.39
CA ALA A 415 57.77 32.55 25.18
C ALA A 415 56.84 33.55 24.49
N GLY A 416 56.90 34.81 24.89
CA GLY A 416 56.72 35.93 23.96
C GLY A 416 55.43 36.74 24.06
N ARG A 417 55.36 37.64 25.05
CA ARG A 417 54.70 38.95 24.88
C ARG A 417 55.51 39.73 23.82
N PRO A 418 54.89 40.47 22.89
CA PRO A 418 54.73 41.91 23.13
C PRO A 418 53.47 42.55 22.52
N ASP A 419 52.89 43.47 23.30
CA ASP A 419 52.58 44.87 22.99
C ASP A 419 52.03 45.37 21.63
N ARG A 420 51.21 46.44 21.76
CA ARG A 420 50.70 47.42 20.77
C ARG A 420 49.45 47.00 19.97
N ARG A 421 48.45 47.85 19.72
CA ARG A 421 48.28 49.30 19.94
C ARG A 421 46.78 49.64 19.86
N ARG A 422 46.36 50.62 20.66
CA ARG A 422 45.17 51.46 20.44
C ARG A 422 45.41 52.43 19.27
N SER A 423 44.42 52.53 18.40
CA SER A 423 43.98 53.71 17.63
C SER A 423 42.66 53.28 16.97
N GLY A 424 41.51 53.92 17.12
CA GLY A 424 41.26 55.36 17.16
C GLY A 424 40.61 55.74 15.83
N SER A 425 39.28 55.63 15.76
CA SER A 425 38.34 56.48 14.99
C SER A 425 36.92 56.09 15.38
#